data_AF-M4C7W6-F1
#
_entry.id   AF-M4C7W6-F1
#
_cell.length_a   1.000
_cell.length_b   1.000
_cell.length_c   1.000
_cell.angle_alpha   90.00
_cell.angle_beta   90.00
_cell.angle_gamma   90.00
#
_symmetry.space_group_name_H-M   'P 1'
#
loop_
_entity.id
_entity.type
_entity.pdbx_description
1 polymer ?
#
loop_
_entity_poly.entity_id
_entity_poly.type
_entity_poly.pdbx_seq_one_letter_code
_entity_poly.pdbx_strand_id
1 'polypeptide(L)'
;MASLSSYTSFPPRVLLLHRQQSKPILFPPDSTPSIRQLYTKPISFSRRSRVAINATAAASDSSGNSNPSSPAKKLREIMQSPGVLQGPCCFDALSAKLVERAGFPYCLTTGLSISAARVGLPDKGLISYGEMVDQGQQITQAVSIPVIGDGGNGFGNAINVKRTVKGYIRAGFAGIIINDQVSSGGGRGVVSREEAVMRVKAAVDARRECGSDIVIVAQTGSREVMSLEESFSRARAFTDAGADVLSVDSLVSREEMKSFCNVYPLVPKLANMLETGGKIPMLNPLEIEEIGYKLVAYPLSLIGVSIQAMQDALLAIKGGRIPPPGSMPSLEEIEGILGYDTYREEEKRYAISSSSNRGSSSSSVYGNQRVAQDESKQRVEDPVVEVMVPEVVSNESRNPFSRIWSRSLRIKIIGRDGFEKLDVRIPAGFLEGVTNIVPALGGVNLKQLMDDAADEVGGKLLLDFKDTAGDKIQVFLE
;
A
#
# COMPACT_ATOMS: atom_id res chain seq x y z
N MET A 1 -45.20 47.62 7.38
CA MET A 1 -44.88 47.77 8.82
C MET A 1 -43.69 46.87 9.10
N ALA A 2 -42.46 47.38 8.91
CA ALA A 2 -41.58 48.02 9.90
C ALA A 2 -40.78 46.95 10.69
N SER A 3 -39.45 46.98 10.85
CA SER A 3 -38.48 48.09 10.76
C SER A 3 -37.08 47.63 10.29
N LEU A 4 -36.47 48.43 9.42
CA LEU A 4 -35.03 48.56 9.24
C LEU A 4 -34.48 49.52 10.30
N SER A 5 -33.28 49.25 10.83
CA SER A 5 -32.41 50.28 11.42
C SER A 5 -30.95 49.90 11.24
N SER A 6 -30.29 50.77 10.47
CA SER A 6 -28.86 51.06 10.26
C SER A 6 -28.02 51.16 11.54
N TYR A 7 -26.70 50.89 11.47
CA TYR A 7 -25.67 51.94 11.35
C TYR A 7 -24.20 51.45 11.43
N THR A 8 -23.37 52.24 10.74
CA THR A 8 -21.93 52.56 10.94
C THR A 8 -20.84 51.80 10.19
N SER A 9 -20.17 52.60 9.36
CA SER A 9 -18.96 52.41 8.58
C SER A 9 -17.69 52.64 9.41
N PHE A 10 -16.58 52.01 9.01
CA PHE A 10 -15.21 52.49 9.26
C PHE A 10 -14.32 52.24 8.01
N PRO A 11 -13.29 53.07 7.77
CA PRO A 11 -12.69 53.31 6.45
C PRO A 11 -11.50 52.38 6.11
N PRO A 12 -11.05 52.35 4.84
CA PRO A 12 -9.90 51.54 4.43
C PRO A 12 -8.57 52.19 4.85
N ARG A 13 -7.71 51.42 5.52
CA ARG A 13 -6.31 51.78 5.79
C ARG A 13 -5.44 51.46 4.57
N VAL A 14 -4.92 52.51 3.95
CA VAL A 14 -3.80 52.50 3.01
C VAL A 14 -2.53 52.18 3.78
N LEU A 15 -1.81 51.11 3.41
CA LEU A 15 -0.49 50.79 3.93
C LEU A 15 0.55 51.00 2.82
N LEU A 16 1.39 51.99 3.05
CA LEU A 16 2.53 52.42 2.24
C LEU A 16 3.58 51.29 2.14
N LEU A 17 3.85 50.85 0.92
CA LEU A 17 4.99 50.01 0.56
C LEU A 17 6.27 50.87 0.58
N HIS A 18 7.03 50.82 1.68
CA HIS A 18 8.40 51.30 1.69
C HIS A 18 9.34 50.25 1.09
N ARG A 19 9.76 50.55 -0.13
CA ARG A 19 10.79 49.87 -0.91
C ARG A 19 12.16 50.13 -0.26
N GLN A 20 12.76 49.15 0.40
CA GLN A 20 14.18 49.19 0.78
C GLN A 20 14.99 48.28 -0.14
N GLN A 21 15.89 48.92 -0.88
CA GLN A 21 16.92 48.30 -1.71
C GLN A 21 18.00 47.73 -0.78
N SER A 22 18.32 46.44 -0.94
CA SER A 22 19.54 45.83 -0.42
C SER A 22 20.46 45.48 -1.59
N LYS A 23 21.67 46.05 -1.54
CA LYS A 23 22.77 45.82 -2.48
C LYS A 23 23.40 44.43 -2.27
N PRO A 24 24.03 43.84 -3.30
CA PRO A 24 24.57 42.48 -3.26
C PRO A 24 25.88 42.39 -2.45
N ILE A 25 26.04 41.31 -1.71
CA ILE A 25 27.28 40.94 -1.01
C ILE A 25 28.13 40.08 -1.96
N LEU A 26 29.36 40.54 -2.18
CA LEU A 26 30.41 39.93 -2.98
C LEU A 26 31.15 38.88 -2.13
N PHE A 27 31.30 37.64 -2.62
CA PHE A 27 32.22 36.63 -2.04
C PHE A 27 33.43 36.43 -2.98
N PRO A 28 34.67 36.36 -2.45
CA PRO A 28 35.85 36.03 -3.24
C PRO A 28 36.00 34.50 -3.46
N PRO A 29 36.77 34.05 -4.48
CA PRO A 29 36.80 32.66 -4.93
C PRO A 29 37.93 31.82 -4.28
N ASP A 30 37.88 30.52 -4.62
CA ASP A 30 38.93 29.50 -4.53
C ASP A 30 39.07 28.64 -3.27
N SER A 31 38.64 27.37 -3.40
CA SER A 31 39.56 26.22 -3.32
C SER A 31 38.82 24.92 -3.66
N THR A 32 39.05 24.43 -4.88
CA THR A 32 38.76 23.05 -5.30
C THR A 32 39.91 22.14 -4.88
N PRO A 33 39.63 20.88 -4.50
CA PRO A 33 40.56 19.79 -4.73
C PRO A 33 40.05 18.82 -5.79
N SER A 34 41.00 18.44 -6.63
CA SER A 34 40.92 17.66 -7.85
C SER A 34 40.45 16.21 -7.66
N ILE A 35 39.60 15.76 -8.58
CA ILE A 35 39.38 14.36 -8.93
C ILE A 35 40.60 13.85 -9.72
N ARG A 36 41.30 12.83 -9.21
CA ARG A 36 42.04 11.88 -10.04
C ARG A 36 42.10 10.48 -9.40
N GLN A 37 41.63 9.52 -10.21
CA GLN A 37 42.12 8.15 -10.35
C GLN A 37 41.93 7.16 -9.19
N LEU A 38 40.88 6.34 -9.29
CA LEU A 38 41.02 4.89 -9.04
C LEU A 38 40.21 4.08 -10.07
N TYR A 39 40.97 3.52 -11.01
CA TYR A 39 40.82 2.25 -11.71
C TYR A 39 39.43 1.68 -12.01
N THR A 40 39.12 1.67 -13.31
CA THR A 40 38.21 0.78 -14.01
C THR A 40 38.76 -0.65 -14.08
N LYS A 41 37.93 -1.65 -13.72
CA LYS A 41 38.01 -3.01 -14.27
C LYS A 41 36.60 -3.51 -14.59
N PRO A 42 36.36 -4.11 -15.77
CA PRO A 42 35.03 -4.57 -16.18
C PRO A 42 34.72 -5.92 -15.53
N ILE A 43 33.55 -6.06 -14.92
CA ILE A 43 33.03 -7.36 -14.48
C ILE A 43 31.96 -7.80 -15.48
N SER A 44 32.26 -8.92 -16.15
CA SER A 44 31.39 -9.61 -17.08
C SER A 44 30.17 -10.20 -16.37
N PHE A 45 28.97 -9.92 -16.86
CA PHE A 45 27.75 -10.61 -16.46
C PHE A 45 27.69 -12.01 -17.07
N SER A 46 27.80 -13.06 -16.26
CA SER A 46 27.48 -14.43 -16.67
C SER A 46 26.21 -14.95 -16.00
N ARG A 47 25.24 -15.28 -16.86
CA ARG A 47 24.04 -16.13 -16.72
C ARG A 47 23.71 -16.76 -15.34
N ARG A 48 22.47 -16.47 -14.91
CA ARG A 48 21.44 -17.35 -14.32
C ARG A 48 21.95 -18.62 -13.61
N SER A 49 21.98 -18.58 -12.28
CA SER A 49 21.81 -19.74 -11.42
C SER A 49 20.42 -19.68 -10.77
N ARG A 50 19.58 -20.67 -11.07
CA ARG A 50 18.32 -20.94 -10.37
C ARG A 50 18.68 -21.40 -8.95
N VAL A 51 18.32 -20.63 -7.93
CA VAL A 51 18.40 -21.09 -6.54
C VAL A 51 17.09 -21.80 -6.24
N ALA A 52 17.16 -23.13 -6.13
CA ALA A 52 16.09 -23.95 -5.57
C ALA A 52 16.12 -23.76 -4.04
N ILE A 53 15.01 -23.27 -3.47
CA ILE A 53 14.83 -23.20 -2.03
C ILE A 53 14.38 -24.60 -1.58
N ASN A 54 15.33 -25.43 -1.17
CA ASN A 54 15.03 -26.68 -0.47
C ASN A 54 14.81 -26.37 1.01
N ALA A 55 13.55 -26.38 1.45
CA ALA A 55 13.20 -26.46 2.86
C ALA A 55 13.64 -27.84 3.39
N THR A 56 14.79 -27.88 4.06
CA THR A 56 15.21 -29.06 4.83
C THR A 56 14.84 -28.81 6.28
N ALA A 57 13.89 -29.61 6.77
CA ALA A 57 13.59 -29.71 8.19
C ALA A 57 14.82 -30.30 8.91
N ALA A 58 15.55 -29.45 9.65
CA ALA A 58 16.63 -29.90 10.52
C ALA A 58 16.04 -30.22 11.90
N ALA A 59 16.06 -31.50 12.25
CA ALA A 59 15.75 -31.98 13.58
C ALA A 59 16.86 -31.57 14.57
N SER A 60 16.43 -30.91 15.63
CA SER A 60 16.99 -30.81 16.99
C SER A 60 18.51 -30.78 17.18
N ASP A 61 18.99 -29.65 17.69
CA ASP A 61 20.01 -29.63 18.74
C ASP A 61 19.46 -28.82 19.92
N SER A 62 19.25 -29.49 21.05
CA SER A 62 18.54 -28.97 22.22
C SER A 62 19.53 -28.59 23.33
N SER A 63 19.96 -27.33 23.36
CA SER A 63 20.50 -26.71 24.58
C SER A 63 20.53 -25.18 24.47
N GLY A 64 19.34 -24.58 24.42
CA GLY A 64 19.13 -23.15 24.59
C GLY A 64 17.66 -22.93 24.84
N ASN A 65 17.30 -22.52 26.06
CA ASN A 65 15.93 -22.15 26.40
C ASN A 65 15.60 -20.80 25.73
N SER A 66 15.58 -20.76 24.39
CA SER A 66 15.17 -19.60 23.63
C SER A 66 13.64 -19.61 23.59
N ASN A 67 13.03 -18.97 24.59
CA ASN A 67 11.63 -18.55 24.44
C ASN A 67 11.49 -17.90 23.05
N PRO A 68 10.47 -18.28 22.25
CA PRO A 68 10.27 -17.68 20.93
C PRO A 68 10.26 -16.16 21.07
N SER A 69 11.10 -15.48 20.29
CA SER A 69 11.25 -14.02 20.36
C SER A 69 9.89 -13.36 20.12
N SER A 70 9.46 -12.50 21.05
CA SER A 70 8.16 -11.83 20.96
C SER A 70 8.09 -10.94 19.71
N PRO A 71 6.90 -10.70 19.12
CA PRO A 71 6.77 -9.84 17.93
C PRO A 71 7.41 -8.46 18.15
N ALA A 72 7.25 -7.90 19.35
CA ALA A 72 7.85 -6.63 19.74
C ALA A 72 9.39 -6.68 19.79
N LYS A 73 9.97 -7.76 20.31
CA LYS A 73 11.43 -7.95 20.30
C LYS A 73 11.97 -8.06 18.88
N LYS A 74 11.31 -8.83 18.00
CA LYS A 74 11.65 -8.89 16.57
C LYS A 74 11.61 -7.51 15.89
N LEU A 75 10.59 -6.70 16.17
CA LEU A 75 10.51 -5.34 15.62
C LEU A 75 11.67 -4.47 16.10
N ARG A 76 12.03 -4.55 17.39
CA ARG A 76 13.19 -3.81 17.95
C ARG A 76 14.50 -4.23 17.29
N GLU A 77 14.71 -5.53 17.09
CA GLU A 77 15.88 -6.08 16.38
C GLU A 77 15.95 -5.57 14.93
N ILE A 78 14.84 -5.62 14.21
CA ILE A 78 14.74 -5.11 12.83
C ILE A 78 15.03 -3.60 12.79
N MET A 79 14.53 -2.81 13.75
CA MET A 79 14.83 -1.38 13.82
C MET A 79 16.32 -1.05 14.06
N GLN A 80 17.12 -2.01 14.52
CA GLN A 80 18.56 -1.86 14.66
C GLN A 80 19.34 -2.23 13.40
N SER A 81 18.69 -2.80 12.39
CA SER A 81 19.34 -3.12 11.11
C SER A 81 19.89 -1.84 10.45
N PRO A 82 20.87 -1.95 9.56
CA PRO A 82 21.22 -0.86 8.64
C PRO A 82 20.03 -0.51 7.73
N GLY A 83 20.04 0.71 7.19
CA GLY A 83 19.09 1.15 6.17
C GLY A 83 17.73 1.61 6.70
N VAL A 84 17.01 2.34 5.85
CA VAL A 84 15.58 2.60 6.05
C VAL A 84 14.77 1.33 5.80
N LEU A 85 13.68 1.14 6.53
CA LEU A 85 12.79 0.00 6.38
C LEU A 85 11.44 0.45 5.84
N GLN A 86 10.96 -0.25 4.82
CA GLN A 86 9.65 -0.05 4.23
C GLN A 86 8.64 -1.03 4.84
N GLY A 87 7.49 -0.53 5.26
CA GLY A 87 6.37 -1.33 5.76
C GLY A 87 5.06 -0.86 5.14
N PRO A 88 4.53 -1.56 4.13
CA PRO A 88 3.20 -1.26 3.61
C PRO A 88 2.11 -1.43 4.68
N CYS A 89 1.03 -0.66 4.57
CA CYS A 89 -0.11 -0.82 5.46
C CYS A 89 -1.07 -1.89 4.92
N CYS A 90 -1.25 -2.96 5.69
CA CYS A 90 -2.29 -3.95 5.49
C CYS A 90 -3.58 -3.54 6.21
N PHE A 91 -4.71 -4.12 5.80
CA PHE A 91 -6.03 -3.84 6.39
C PHE A 91 -6.81 -5.11 6.76
N ASP A 92 -6.32 -6.28 6.35
CA ASP A 92 -6.87 -7.60 6.70
C ASP A 92 -5.77 -8.69 6.66
N ALA A 93 -6.14 -9.91 7.04
CA ALA A 93 -5.21 -11.05 7.07
C ALA A 93 -4.62 -11.38 5.68
N LEU A 94 -5.41 -11.24 4.61
CA LEU A 94 -4.97 -11.53 3.25
C LEU A 94 -3.91 -10.51 2.79
N SER A 95 -4.18 -9.22 2.94
CA SER A 95 -3.24 -8.16 2.61
C SER A 95 -1.96 -8.25 3.45
N ALA A 96 -2.05 -8.63 4.73
CA ALA A 96 -0.87 -8.88 5.57
C ALA A 96 -0.01 -10.03 5.02
N LYS A 97 -0.63 -11.16 4.65
CA LYS A 97 0.08 -12.29 4.01
C LYS A 97 0.76 -11.87 2.71
N LEU A 98 0.10 -11.04 1.90
CA LEU A 98 0.70 -10.53 0.66
C LEU A 98 1.91 -9.63 0.94
N VAL A 99 1.87 -8.80 1.99
CA VAL A 99 3.03 -8.00 2.43
C VAL A 99 4.19 -8.90 2.88
N GLU A 100 3.91 -9.93 3.69
CA GLU A 100 4.93 -10.88 4.13
C GLU A 100 5.55 -11.66 2.95
N ARG A 101 4.71 -12.16 2.03
CA ARG A 101 5.18 -12.90 0.84
C ARG A 101 6.00 -12.03 -0.12
N ALA A 102 5.74 -10.72 -0.15
CA ALA A 102 6.55 -9.76 -0.90
C ALA A 102 7.94 -9.50 -0.26
N GLY A 103 8.19 -10.03 0.94
CA GLY A 103 9.49 -9.97 1.61
C GLY A 103 9.69 -8.71 2.47
N PHE A 104 8.62 -7.97 2.77
CA PHE A 104 8.74 -6.82 3.68
C PHE A 104 9.01 -7.30 5.11
N PRO A 105 9.95 -6.65 5.83
CA PRO A 105 10.39 -7.13 7.14
C PRO A 105 9.37 -6.86 8.26
N TYR A 106 8.43 -5.94 8.05
CA TYR A 106 7.33 -5.62 8.94
C TYR A 106 6.19 -5.00 8.13
N CYS A 107 5.00 -4.90 8.72
CA CYS A 107 3.90 -4.15 8.14
C CYS A 107 3.23 -3.26 9.19
N LEU A 108 2.40 -2.33 8.73
CA LEU A 108 1.55 -1.52 9.60
C LEU A 108 0.08 -1.80 9.32
N THR A 109 -0.78 -1.32 10.21
CA THR A 109 -2.19 -1.09 9.90
C THR A 109 -2.50 0.40 9.98
N THR A 110 -3.58 0.83 9.34
CA THR A 110 -4.10 2.19 9.45
C THR A 110 -5.61 2.14 9.68
N GLY A 111 -6.11 3.03 10.55
CA GLY A 111 -7.53 3.20 10.82
C GLY A 111 -8.33 3.46 9.54
N LEU A 112 -7.77 4.21 8.59
CA LEU A 112 -8.40 4.48 7.31
C LEU A 112 -8.66 3.23 6.48
N SER A 113 -7.63 2.45 6.21
CA SER A 113 -7.77 1.25 5.35
C SER A 113 -8.60 0.17 6.04
N ILE A 114 -8.50 0.02 7.36
CA ILE A 114 -9.37 -0.89 8.11
C ILE A 114 -10.82 -0.39 8.09
N SER A 115 -11.07 0.89 8.35
CA SER A 115 -12.43 1.45 8.32
C SER A 115 -13.06 1.28 6.94
N ALA A 116 -12.31 1.55 5.88
CA ALA A 116 -12.77 1.35 4.50
C ALA A 116 -13.12 -0.11 4.21
N ALA A 117 -12.23 -1.05 4.52
CA ALA A 117 -12.41 -2.46 4.19
C ALA A 117 -13.43 -3.17 5.09
N ARG A 118 -13.42 -2.89 6.39
CA ARG A 118 -14.21 -3.62 7.40
C ARG A 118 -15.63 -3.10 7.54
N VAL A 119 -15.82 -1.78 7.48
CA VAL A 119 -17.13 -1.14 7.73
C VAL A 119 -17.62 -0.26 6.58
N GLY A 120 -16.80 0.02 5.56
CA GLY A 120 -17.19 0.86 4.43
C GLY A 120 -17.42 2.33 4.80
N LEU A 121 -16.82 2.79 5.90
CA LEU A 121 -17.03 4.13 6.45
C LEU A 121 -15.74 4.97 6.42
N PRO A 122 -15.86 6.31 6.39
CA PRO A 122 -14.69 7.19 6.39
C PRO A 122 -13.93 7.14 7.72
N ASP A 123 -12.63 7.43 7.66
CA ASP A 123 -11.77 7.57 8.84
C ASP A 123 -12.06 8.86 9.60
N LYS A 124 -13.16 8.83 10.36
CA LYS A 124 -13.66 9.94 11.18
C LYS A 124 -13.92 9.51 12.61
N GLY A 125 -13.17 8.51 13.08
CA GLY A 125 -13.32 7.95 14.44
C GLY A 125 -14.60 7.13 14.63
N LEU A 126 -15.19 6.62 13.53
CA LEU A 126 -16.39 5.77 13.58
C LEU A 126 -16.06 4.33 13.96
N ILE A 127 -14.90 3.84 13.56
CA ILE A 127 -14.45 2.51 13.94
C ILE A 127 -14.10 2.47 15.43
N SER A 128 -14.64 1.47 16.12
CA SER A 128 -14.46 1.30 17.55
C SER A 128 -13.15 0.60 17.90
N TYR A 129 -12.73 0.77 19.16
CA TYR A 129 -11.63 0.00 19.75
C TYR A 129 -11.78 -1.52 19.54
N GLY A 130 -13.01 -2.05 19.73
CA GLY A 130 -13.27 -3.49 19.64
C GLY A 130 -13.04 -4.01 18.23
N GLU A 131 -13.53 -3.29 17.21
CA GLU A 131 -13.34 -3.65 15.81
C GLU A 131 -11.87 -3.58 15.39
N MET A 132 -11.14 -2.58 15.86
CA MET A 132 -9.70 -2.45 15.58
C MET A 132 -8.87 -3.58 16.20
N VAL A 133 -9.15 -3.96 17.45
CA VAL A 133 -8.46 -5.08 18.11
C VAL A 133 -8.78 -6.41 17.44
N ASP A 134 -10.05 -6.65 17.10
CA ASP A 134 -10.49 -7.88 16.44
C ASP A 134 -9.83 -8.01 15.05
N GLN A 135 -9.84 -6.95 14.24
CA GLN A 135 -9.16 -6.95 12.94
C GLN A 135 -7.66 -7.18 13.11
N GLY A 136 -7.05 -6.50 14.08
CA GLY A 136 -5.64 -6.60 14.39
C GLY A 136 -5.21 -8.01 14.77
N GLN A 137 -6.03 -8.71 15.57
CA GLN A 137 -5.77 -10.10 15.95
C GLN A 137 -5.78 -11.05 14.75
N GLN A 138 -6.71 -10.87 13.81
CA GLN A 138 -6.73 -11.67 12.57
C GLN A 138 -5.47 -11.40 11.72
N ILE A 139 -5.06 -10.13 11.62
CA ILE A 139 -3.86 -9.73 10.87
C ILE A 139 -2.60 -10.36 11.45
N THR A 140 -2.36 -10.19 12.75
CA THR A 140 -1.14 -10.64 13.42
C THR A 140 -1.05 -12.17 13.50
N GLN A 141 -2.17 -12.89 13.55
CA GLN A 141 -2.18 -14.35 13.52
C GLN A 141 -1.93 -14.92 12.12
N ALA A 142 -2.14 -14.12 11.07
CA ALA A 142 -1.96 -14.57 9.69
C ALA A 142 -0.51 -14.52 9.20
N VAL A 143 0.37 -13.81 9.91
CA VAL A 143 1.77 -13.54 9.50
C VAL A 143 2.77 -13.75 10.64
N SER A 144 4.03 -13.98 10.31
CA SER A 144 5.14 -14.11 11.25
C SER A 144 5.98 -12.83 11.40
N ILE A 145 5.86 -11.91 10.44
CA ILE A 145 6.48 -10.58 10.49
C ILE A 145 5.84 -9.68 11.58
N PRO A 146 6.58 -8.75 12.19
CA PRO A 146 6.02 -7.83 13.17
C PRO A 146 5.00 -6.87 12.53
N VAL A 147 3.92 -6.59 13.27
CA VAL A 147 2.86 -5.65 12.85
C VAL A 147 2.81 -4.46 13.81
N ILE A 148 2.83 -3.24 13.27
CA ILE A 148 2.57 -2.00 14.03
C ILE A 148 1.11 -1.62 13.81
N GLY A 149 0.31 -1.61 14.88
CA GLY A 149 -1.10 -1.27 14.79
C GLY A 149 -1.37 0.24 14.92
N ASP A 150 -2.35 0.75 14.19
CA ASP A 150 -2.89 2.09 14.43
C ASP A 150 -3.79 2.08 15.67
N GLY A 151 -3.36 2.72 16.75
CA GLY A 151 -4.11 2.88 17.99
C GLY A 151 -4.95 4.16 18.05
N GLY A 152 -4.95 4.96 16.98
CA GLY A 152 -5.61 6.26 16.92
C GLY A 152 -5.21 7.17 18.09
N ASN A 153 -6.20 7.86 18.65
CA ASN A 153 -6.04 8.67 19.87
C ASN A 153 -6.11 7.84 21.17
N GLY A 154 -6.14 6.50 21.07
CA GLY A 154 -6.34 5.60 22.20
C GLY A 154 -7.80 5.35 22.59
N PHE A 155 -8.76 5.80 21.78
CA PHE A 155 -10.21 5.58 21.93
C PHE A 155 -10.80 6.14 23.23
N GLY A 156 -10.30 7.30 23.67
CA GLY A 156 -10.80 8.01 24.85
C GLY A 156 -9.70 8.76 25.60
N ASN A 157 -9.72 8.67 26.93
CA ASN A 157 -8.73 9.30 27.80
C ASN A 157 -7.50 8.41 28.04
N ALA A 158 -6.58 8.85 28.91
CA ALA A 158 -5.38 8.09 29.26
C ALA A 158 -5.66 6.66 29.76
N ILE A 159 -6.76 6.41 30.47
CA ILE A 159 -7.14 5.06 30.92
C ILE A 159 -7.59 4.20 29.74
N ASN A 160 -8.31 4.78 28.77
CA ASN A 160 -8.63 4.11 27.51
C ASN A 160 -7.36 3.76 26.74
N VAL A 161 -6.37 4.65 26.67
CA VAL A 161 -5.05 4.35 26.06
C VAL A 161 -4.42 3.11 26.69
N LYS A 162 -4.43 3.00 28.03
CA LYS A 162 -3.92 1.79 28.71
C LYS A 162 -4.66 0.54 28.25
N ARG A 163 -5.99 0.58 28.23
CA ARG A 163 -6.81 -0.54 27.73
C ARG A 163 -6.48 -0.88 26.28
N THR A 164 -6.26 0.13 25.44
CA THR A 164 -5.92 -0.02 24.02
C THR A 164 -4.59 -0.74 23.85
N VAL A 165 -3.54 -0.25 24.49
CA VAL A 165 -2.21 -0.87 24.43
C VAL A 165 -2.23 -2.31 24.95
N LYS A 166 -2.90 -2.57 26.08
CA LYS A 166 -3.05 -3.95 26.61
C LYS A 166 -3.81 -4.86 25.64
N GLY A 167 -4.83 -4.33 24.97
CA GLY A 167 -5.55 -5.04 23.91
C GLY A 167 -4.64 -5.41 22.74
N TYR A 168 -3.85 -4.45 22.27
CA TYR A 168 -2.96 -4.64 21.11
C TYR A 168 -1.83 -5.63 21.43
N ILE A 169 -1.28 -5.61 22.65
CA ILE A 169 -0.33 -6.62 23.12
C ILE A 169 -0.96 -8.02 23.04
N ARG A 170 -2.19 -8.21 23.56
CA ARG A 170 -2.89 -9.51 23.51
C ARG A 170 -3.24 -9.94 22.09
N ALA A 171 -3.54 -8.98 21.22
CA ALA A 171 -3.75 -9.23 19.80
C ALA A 171 -2.44 -9.54 19.05
N GLY A 172 -1.27 -9.52 19.68
CA GLY A 172 -0.01 -9.92 19.04
C GLY A 172 0.71 -8.81 18.28
N PHE A 173 0.30 -7.55 18.40
CA PHE A 173 1.01 -6.44 17.79
C PHE A 173 2.42 -6.25 18.37
N ALA A 174 3.36 -5.92 17.50
CA ALA A 174 4.73 -5.62 17.85
C ALA A 174 4.95 -4.14 18.20
N GLY A 175 4.11 -3.27 17.65
CA GLY A 175 4.10 -1.85 17.95
C GLY A 175 2.70 -1.25 17.86
N ILE A 176 2.55 -0.04 18.36
CA ILE A 176 1.29 0.72 18.32
C ILE A 176 1.57 2.20 18.09
N ILE A 177 0.78 2.82 17.21
CA ILE A 177 0.76 4.27 17.00
C ILE A 177 -0.28 4.90 17.93
N ILE A 178 0.14 5.87 18.73
CA ILE A 178 -0.73 6.71 19.56
C ILE A 178 -0.59 8.15 19.09
N ASN A 179 -1.71 8.77 18.73
CA ASN A 179 -1.76 10.12 18.23
C ASN A 179 -2.43 11.11 19.19
N ASP A 180 -2.19 12.40 18.94
CA ASP A 180 -2.71 13.52 19.72
C ASP A 180 -3.98 14.13 19.13
N GLN A 181 -4.67 13.44 18.23
CA GLN A 181 -5.89 13.94 17.63
C GLN A 181 -7.03 13.98 18.65
N VAL A 182 -7.95 14.93 18.47
CA VAL A 182 -9.21 15.00 19.23
C VAL A 182 -10.11 13.82 18.87
N SER A 183 -10.93 13.36 19.81
CA SER A 183 -11.88 12.26 19.57
C SER A 183 -13.16 12.69 18.85
N SER A 184 -13.33 13.98 18.52
CA SER A 184 -14.55 14.49 17.91
C SER A 184 -14.54 14.32 16.38
N GLY A 185 -15.61 13.71 15.86
CA GLY A 185 -15.77 13.30 14.45
C GLY A 185 -15.93 14.44 13.42
N GLY A 186 -15.29 15.59 13.60
CA GLY A 186 -15.52 16.78 12.78
C GLY A 186 -14.29 17.53 12.25
N GLY A 187 -13.07 17.30 12.78
CA GLY A 187 -11.92 18.09 12.34
C GLY A 187 -10.55 17.50 12.67
N ARG A 188 -9.51 17.98 11.97
CA ARG A 188 -8.09 17.62 12.19
C ARG A 188 -7.50 18.24 13.46
N GLY A 189 -8.29 18.43 14.52
CA GLY A 189 -7.82 19.07 15.75
C GLY A 189 -6.84 18.19 16.53
N VAL A 190 -5.95 18.81 17.29
CA VAL A 190 -5.10 18.13 18.28
C VAL A 190 -5.45 18.58 19.69
N VAL A 191 -5.27 17.69 20.67
CA VAL A 191 -5.45 18.03 22.09
C VAL A 191 -4.29 18.89 22.61
N SER A 192 -4.41 19.38 23.85
CA SER A 192 -3.31 20.11 24.49
C SER A 192 -2.04 19.26 24.55
N ARG A 193 -0.88 19.91 24.65
CA ARG A 193 0.40 19.20 24.73
C ARG A 193 0.44 18.31 25.97
N GLU A 194 -0.10 18.78 27.08
CA GLU A 194 -0.19 18.07 28.35
C GLU A 194 -1.00 16.79 28.19
N GLU A 195 -2.18 16.85 27.55
CA GLU A 195 -3.01 15.67 27.31
C GLU A 195 -2.30 14.70 26.36
N ALA A 196 -1.69 15.18 25.28
CA ALA A 196 -0.96 14.36 24.33
C ALA A 196 0.19 13.59 25.01
N VAL A 197 0.97 14.27 25.85
CA VAL A 197 2.04 13.66 26.65
C VAL A 197 1.48 12.62 27.63
N MET A 198 0.33 12.90 28.27
CA MET A 198 -0.31 11.94 29.17
C MET A 198 -0.77 10.67 28.46
N ARG A 199 -1.20 10.74 27.19
CA ARG A 199 -1.51 9.55 26.40
C ARG A 199 -0.26 8.70 26.15
N VAL A 200 0.86 9.33 25.77
CA VAL A 200 2.14 8.62 25.57
C VAL A 200 2.62 7.97 26.87
N LYS A 201 2.59 8.70 28.00
CA LYS A 201 2.94 8.14 29.32
C LYS A 201 2.05 6.95 29.67
N ALA A 202 0.74 7.06 29.47
CA ALA A 202 -0.19 5.96 29.72
C ALA A 202 0.12 4.73 28.87
N ALA A 203 0.51 4.91 27.61
CA ALA A 203 0.93 3.82 26.74
C ALA A 203 2.21 3.12 27.24
N VAL A 204 3.20 3.92 27.66
CA VAL A 204 4.45 3.42 28.25
C VAL A 204 4.21 2.69 29.58
N ASP A 205 3.32 3.20 30.43
CA ASP A 205 2.94 2.55 31.68
C ASP A 205 2.24 1.22 31.41
N ALA A 206 1.31 1.18 30.46
CA ALA A 206 0.61 -0.06 30.09
C ALA A 206 1.56 -1.14 29.55
N ARG A 207 2.58 -0.74 28.78
CA ARG A 207 3.67 -1.63 28.36
C ARG A 207 4.40 -2.24 29.56
N ARG A 208 4.82 -1.40 30.51
CA ARG A 208 5.54 -1.83 31.73
C ARG A 208 4.69 -2.77 32.59
N GLU A 209 3.42 -2.43 32.80
CA GLU A 209 2.46 -3.24 33.57
C GLU A 209 2.24 -4.63 32.98
N CYS A 210 2.36 -4.78 31.67
CA CYS A 210 2.24 -6.07 30.99
C CYS A 210 3.55 -6.84 30.87
N GLY A 211 4.69 -6.26 31.26
CA GLY A 211 6.01 -6.85 31.00
C GLY A 211 6.27 -7.07 29.50
N SER A 212 5.74 -6.21 28.63
CA SER A 212 5.87 -6.31 27.18
C SER A 212 6.93 -5.35 26.64
N ASP A 213 7.53 -5.70 25.51
CA ASP A 213 8.46 -4.84 24.78
C ASP A 213 7.79 -4.01 23.67
N ILE A 214 6.45 -3.97 23.61
CA ILE A 214 5.72 -3.29 22.52
C ILE A 214 6.31 -1.91 22.21
N VAL A 215 6.51 -1.63 20.92
CA VAL A 215 7.07 -0.36 20.44
C VAL A 215 5.98 0.71 20.44
N ILE A 216 6.20 1.80 21.16
CA ILE A 216 5.28 2.93 21.22
C ILE A 216 5.72 3.98 20.19
N VAL A 217 4.93 4.13 19.13
CA VAL A 217 5.09 5.19 18.13
C VAL A 217 4.22 6.37 18.54
N ALA A 218 4.82 7.49 18.91
CA ALA A 218 4.08 8.70 19.22
C ALA A 218 3.97 9.58 17.97
N GLN A 219 2.74 9.84 17.53
CA GLN A 219 2.45 10.64 16.34
C GLN A 219 1.78 11.97 16.73
N THR A 220 2.18 13.06 16.07
CA THR A 220 1.48 14.35 16.19
C THR A 220 1.00 14.87 14.85
N GLY A 221 -0.24 15.37 14.85
CA GLY A 221 -0.84 16.12 13.73
C GLY A 221 -0.69 17.64 13.87
N SER A 222 0.06 18.14 14.86
CA SER A 222 0.06 19.58 15.19
C SER A 222 0.65 20.48 14.10
N ARG A 223 1.38 19.92 13.12
CA ARG A 223 1.99 20.72 12.04
C ARG A 223 0.96 21.46 11.21
N GLU A 224 -0.16 20.80 10.94
CA GLU A 224 -1.22 21.34 10.09
C GLU A 224 -2.12 22.34 10.82
N VAL A 225 -2.40 22.07 12.11
CA VAL A 225 -3.37 22.87 12.88
C VAL A 225 -2.76 23.89 13.82
N MET A 226 -1.45 23.79 14.08
CA MET A 226 -0.70 24.73 14.92
C MET A 226 0.53 25.21 14.14
N SER A 227 1.73 24.71 14.47
CA SER A 227 2.97 25.10 13.82
C SER A 227 4.00 23.96 13.77
N LEU A 228 5.07 24.17 13.01
CA LEU A 228 6.20 23.25 12.95
C LEU A 228 6.92 23.16 14.30
N GLU A 229 7.13 24.31 14.96
CA GLU A 229 7.81 24.43 16.26
C GLU A 229 7.02 23.74 17.38
N GLU A 230 5.68 23.84 17.34
CA GLU A 230 4.81 23.10 18.26
C GLU A 230 4.98 21.59 18.08
N SER A 231 5.04 21.13 16.83
CA SER A 231 5.24 19.72 16.49
C SER A 231 6.59 19.20 17.00
N PHE A 232 7.64 20.01 16.91
CA PHE A 232 8.96 19.66 17.47
C PHE A 232 8.94 19.66 19.00
N SER A 233 8.19 20.57 19.62
CA SER A 233 8.05 20.62 21.08
C SER A 233 7.29 19.40 21.61
N ARG A 234 6.26 18.95 20.90
CA ARG A 234 5.54 17.69 21.18
C ARG A 234 6.44 16.48 20.98
N ALA A 235 7.18 16.41 19.88
CA ALA A 235 8.11 15.31 19.61
C ALA A 235 9.16 15.13 20.72
N ARG A 236 9.74 16.24 21.23
CA ARG A 236 10.62 16.20 22.41
C ARG A 236 9.89 15.68 23.65
N ALA A 237 8.73 16.24 23.96
CA ALA A 237 7.95 15.83 25.13
C ALA A 237 7.49 14.36 25.07
N PHE A 238 7.20 13.82 23.88
CA PHE A 238 6.88 12.41 23.68
C PHE A 238 8.09 11.51 23.90
N THR A 239 9.28 11.96 23.49
CA THR A 239 10.55 11.28 23.78
C THR A 239 10.80 11.22 25.28
N ASP A 240 10.66 12.35 25.97
CA ASP A 240 10.83 12.44 27.44
C ASP A 240 9.79 11.58 28.18
N ALA A 241 8.62 11.36 27.58
CA ALA A 241 7.59 10.46 28.08
C ALA A 241 7.88 8.96 27.83
N GLY A 242 8.89 8.64 27.02
CA GLY A 242 9.35 7.27 26.76
C GLY A 242 8.83 6.63 25.47
N ALA A 243 8.40 7.42 24.47
CA ALA A 243 8.11 6.92 23.13
C ALA A 243 9.38 6.34 22.48
N ASP A 244 9.24 5.23 21.75
CA ASP A 244 10.36 4.57 21.07
C ASP A 244 10.58 5.10 19.65
N VAL A 245 9.52 5.59 19.01
CA VAL A 245 9.53 6.10 17.64
C VAL A 245 8.67 7.35 17.58
N LEU A 246 9.10 8.34 16.79
CA LEU A 246 8.36 9.58 16.58
C LEU A 246 7.83 9.66 15.15
N SER A 247 6.66 10.28 15.01
CA SER A 247 6.08 10.62 13.70
C SER A 247 5.43 12.00 13.76
N VAL A 248 5.64 12.81 12.73
CA VAL A 248 4.92 14.07 12.54
C VAL A 248 4.24 13.98 11.20
N ASP A 249 2.93 14.17 11.21
CA ASP A 249 2.16 14.23 9.97
C ASP A 249 2.29 15.60 9.30
N SER A 250 2.03 15.65 8.00
CA SER A 250 1.88 16.90 7.25
C SER A 250 3.10 17.83 7.21
N LEU A 251 4.32 17.29 7.31
CA LEU A 251 5.55 18.03 6.98
C LEU A 251 5.59 18.32 5.48
N VAL A 252 5.71 19.59 5.08
CA VAL A 252 5.46 19.98 3.67
C VAL A 252 6.72 20.04 2.79
N SER A 253 7.92 19.82 3.35
CA SER A 253 9.16 19.87 2.60
C SER A 253 10.24 18.94 3.13
N ARG A 254 11.24 18.65 2.30
CA ARG A 254 12.44 17.86 2.68
C ARG A 254 13.20 18.52 3.84
N GLU A 255 13.22 19.84 3.91
CA GLU A 255 13.86 20.62 4.97
C GLU A 255 13.12 20.48 6.30
N GLU A 256 11.77 20.50 6.29
CA GLU A 256 10.98 20.24 7.49
C GLU A 256 11.20 18.81 8.00
N MET A 257 11.20 17.83 7.08
CA MET A 257 11.50 16.43 7.38
C MET A 257 12.89 16.24 8.00
N LYS A 258 13.92 16.89 7.45
CA LYS A 258 15.28 16.88 7.99
C LYS A 258 15.36 17.56 9.35
N SER A 259 14.69 18.70 9.50
CA SER A 259 14.61 19.43 10.76
C SER A 259 13.96 18.59 11.85
N PHE A 260 12.88 17.87 11.53
CA PHE A 260 12.24 16.92 12.44
C PHE A 260 13.20 15.79 12.86
N CYS A 261 13.93 15.19 11.91
CA CYS A 261 14.89 14.14 12.23
C CYS A 261 15.99 14.62 13.20
N ASN A 262 16.37 15.90 13.11
CA ASN A 262 17.35 16.55 13.97
C ASN A 262 16.84 16.92 15.37
N VAL A 263 15.52 16.91 15.60
CA VAL A 263 14.95 17.23 16.94
C VAL A 263 15.45 16.26 18.01
N TYR A 264 15.58 14.98 17.65
CA TYR A 264 16.09 13.95 18.55
C TYR A 264 16.78 12.83 17.74
N PRO A 265 18.04 13.00 17.30
CA PRO A 265 18.68 12.14 16.30
C PRO A 265 18.67 10.64 16.64
N LEU A 266 18.78 10.30 17.93
CA LEU A 266 18.88 8.92 18.41
C LEU A 266 17.56 8.14 18.42
N VAL A 267 16.42 8.83 18.32
CA VAL A 267 15.10 8.17 18.31
C VAL A 267 14.68 7.91 16.87
N PRO A 268 14.32 6.68 16.47
CA PRO A 268 13.81 6.38 15.15
C PRO A 268 12.61 7.26 14.74
N LYS A 269 12.53 7.60 13.45
CA LYS A 269 11.40 8.33 12.88
C LYS A 269 10.65 7.47 11.89
N LEU A 270 9.32 7.58 11.93
CA LEU A 270 8.39 6.99 10.97
C LEU A 270 7.86 8.07 10.02
N ALA A 271 8.14 7.91 8.72
CA ALA A 271 7.52 8.70 7.67
C ALA A 271 6.22 8.03 7.22
N ASN A 272 5.10 8.74 7.33
CA ASN A 272 3.79 8.25 6.90
C ASN A 272 3.49 8.74 5.48
N MET A 273 3.94 8.00 4.45
CA MET A 273 3.88 8.44 3.06
C MET A 273 2.50 8.21 2.46
N LEU A 274 1.58 9.18 2.61
CA LEU A 274 0.26 9.16 1.97
C LEU A 274 0.38 9.45 0.46
N GLU A 275 0.38 8.40 -0.34
CA GLU A 275 0.80 8.37 -1.75
C GLU A 275 -0.10 9.16 -2.70
N THR A 276 -1.38 9.33 -2.35
CA THR A 276 -2.41 9.93 -3.22
C THR A 276 -3.21 11.02 -2.50
N GLY A 277 -2.50 11.93 -1.82
CA GLY A 277 -3.14 13.09 -1.18
C GLY A 277 -2.49 13.58 0.11
N GLY A 278 -1.34 13.01 0.48
CA GLY A 278 -0.54 13.51 1.59
C GLY A 278 0.11 14.86 1.29
N LYS A 279 0.43 15.59 2.37
CA LYS A 279 1.24 16.81 2.29
C LYS A 279 2.74 16.54 2.32
N ILE A 280 3.13 15.36 2.83
CA ILE A 280 4.53 14.92 2.85
C ILE A 280 4.98 14.66 1.41
N PRO A 281 6.10 15.24 0.95
CA PRO A 281 6.64 14.96 -0.38
C PRO A 281 6.92 13.47 -0.55
N MET A 282 6.48 12.89 -1.68
CA MET A 282 6.80 11.51 -2.02
C MET A 282 8.27 11.41 -2.44
N LEU A 283 9.06 10.79 -1.57
CA LEU A 283 10.49 10.56 -1.76
C LEU A 283 10.75 9.06 -1.89
N ASN A 284 11.81 8.71 -2.61
CA ASN A 284 12.23 7.32 -2.66
C ASN A 284 12.91 6.90 -1.33
N PRO A 285 13.04 5.59 -1.04
CA PRO A 285 13.62 5.12 0.22
C PRO A 285 15.03 5.66 0.51
N LEU A 286 15.90 5.79 -0.50
CA LEU A 286 17.26 6.30 -0.31
C LEU A 286 17.25 7.76 0.17
N GLU A 287 16.40 8.59 -0.43
CA GLU A 287 16.24 9.99 -0.01
C GLU A 287 15.68 10.10 1.42
N ILE A 288 14.76 9.19 1.78
CA ILE A 288 14.18 9.15 3.13
C ILE A 288 15.25 8.73 4.17
N GLU A 289 16.10 7.78 3.82
CA GLU A 289 17.24 7.36 4.63
C GLU A 289 18.24 8.50 4.84
N GLU A 290 18.61 9.21 3.77
CA GLU A 290 19.51 10.37 3.81
C GLU A 290 19.00 11.50 4.73
N ILE A 291 17.67 11.63 4.86
CA ILE A 291 17.05 12.61 5.75
C ILE A 291 17.16 12.19 7.22
N GLY A 292 17.25 10.88 7.50
CA GLY A 292 17.41 10.32 8.85
C GLY A 292 16.19 9.57 9.39
N TYR A 293 15.27 9.16 8.51
CA TYR A 293 14.16 8.27 8.91
C TYR A 293 14.61 6.82 8.97
N LYS A 294 13.93 6.05 9.83
CA LYS A 294 14.19 4.61 9.99
C LYS A 294 13.08 3.75 9.43
N LEU A 295 11.83 4.22 9.53
CA LEU A 295 10.64 3.49 9.13
C LEU A 295 9.84 4.31 8.11
N VAL A 296 9.24 3.64 7.13
CA VAL A 296 8.37 4.25 6.12
C VAL A 296 7.09 3.44 6.00
N ALA A 297 5.95 4.12 6.11
CA ALA A 297 4.64 3.54 5.90
C ALA A 297 4.04 3.97 4.56
N TYR A 298 3.31 3.06 3.92
CA TYR A 298 2.56 3.26 2.68
C TYR A 298 1.08 2.97 2.94
N PRO A 299 0.28 3.96 3.40
CA PRO A 299 -1.07 3.72 3.92
C PRO A 299 -2.11 3.39 2.86
N LEU A 300 -1.98 3.97 1.66
CA LEU A 300 -3.04 3.96 0.66
C LEU A 300 -2.83 2.94 -0.45
N SER A 301 -1.57 2.55 -0.72
CA SER A 301 -1.24 1.70 -1.88
C SER A 301 -2.11 0.46 -2.00
N LEU A 302 -2.19 -0.38 -0.96
CA LEU A 302 -2.91 -1.65 -1.05
C LEU A 302 -4.42 -1.46 -1.14
N ILE A 303 -5.00 -0.57 -0.33
CA ILE A 303 -6.46 -0.35 -0.35
C ILE A 303 -6.90 0.36 -1.64
N GLY A 304 -6.12 1.33 -2.12
CA GLY A 304 -6.39 2.08 -3.35
C GLY A 304 -6.34 1.19 -4.59
N VAL A 305 -5.29 0.37 -4.72
CA VAL A 305 -5.18 -0.62 -5.81
C VAL A 305 -6.32 -1.64 -5.74
N SER A 306 -6.68 -2.11 -4.55
CA SER A 306 -7.80 -3.05 -4.38
C SER A 306 -9.13 -2.46 -4.81
N ILE A 307 -9.41 -1.20 -4.44
CA ILE A 307 -10.62 -0.47 -4.87
C ILE A 307 -10.66 -0.37 -6.40
N GLN A 308 -9.57 0.06 -7.03
CA GLN A 308 -9.49 0.19 -8.48
C GLN A 308 -9.73 -1.16 -9.18
N ALA A 309 -9.05 -2.22 -8.74
CA ALA A 309 -9.19 -3.55 -9.33
C ALA A 309 -10.63 -4.11 -9.20
N MET A 310 -11.26 -3.89 -8.04
CA MET A 310 -12.67 -4.27 -7.84
C MET A 310 -13.62 -3.48 -8.77
N GLN A 311 -13.40 -2.17 -8.93
CA GLN A 311 -14.20 -1.35 -9.84
C GLN A 311 -14.07 -1.81 -11.29
N ASP A 312 -12.84 -2.07 -11.75
CA ASP A 312 -12.57 -2.55 -13.11
C ASP A 312 -13.23 -3.92 -13.36
N ALA A 313 -13.16 -4.83 -12.38
CA ALA A 313 -13.80 -6.12 -12.46
C ALA A 313 -15.33 -6.02 -12.53
N LEU A 314 -15.94 -5.17 -11.70
CA LEU A 314 -17.38 -4.94 -11.71
C LEU A 314 -17.86 -4.32 -13.02
N LEU A 315 -17.08 -3.41 -13.63
CA LEU A 315 -17.37 -2.83 -14.94
C LEU A 315 -17.35 -3.91 -16.04
N ALA A 316 -16.34 -4.79 -16.04
CA ALA A 316 -16.26 -5.89 -16.98
C ALA A 316 -17.48 -6.83 -16.87
N ILE A 317 -17.82 -7.23 -15.63
CA ILE A 317 -18.97 -8.11 -15.33
C ILE A 317 -20.29 -7.46 -15.77
N LYS A 318 -20.49 -6.18 -15.45
CA LYS A 318 -21.67 -5.43 -15.89
C LYS A 318 -21.80 -5.36 -17.41
N GLY A 319 -20.68 -5.36 -18.13
CA GLY A 319 -20.61 -5.43 -19.59
C GLY A 319 -20.74 -6.84 -20.19
N GLY A 320 -21.00 -7.88 -19.38
CA GLY A 320 -21.12 -9.27 -19.82
C GLY A 320 -19.78 -9.98 -20.08
N ARG A 321 -18.68 -9.46 -19.52
CA ARG A 321 -17.33 -10.01 -19.66
C ARG A 321 -16.75 -10.34 -18.30
N ILE A 322 -15.63 -11.05 -18.27
CA ILE A 322 -14.82 -11.24 -17.07
C ILE A 322 -13.58 -10.33 -17.14
N PRO A 323 -12.92 -10.03 -16.01
CA PRO A 323 -11.63 -9.35 -16.02
C PRO A 323 -10.64 -10.04 -16.97
N PRO A 324 -9.82 -9.28 -17.73
CA PRO A 324 -8.91 -9.88 -18.71
C PRO A 324 -7.87 -10.79 -18.03
N PRO A 325 -7.39 -11.85 -18.70
CA PRO A 325 -6.31 -12.68 -18.19
C PRO A 325 -5.10 -11.83 -17.75
N GLY A 326 -4.55 -12.12 -16.57
CA GLY A 326 -3.44 -11.36 -15.97
C GLY A 326 -3.86 -10.18 -15.08
N SER A 327 -5.15 -9.82 -15.04
CA SER A 327 -5.67 -8.82 -14.08
C SER A 327 -6.04 -9.40 -12.71
N MET A 328 -6.10 -10.73 -12.60
CA MET A 328 -6.35 -11.44 -11.35
C MET A 328 -5.55 -12.76 -11.31
N PRO A 329 -5.18 -13.25 -10.12
CA PRO A 329 -4.54 -14.55 -9.98
C PRO A 329 -5.46 -15.69 -10.42
N SER A 330 -4.85 -16.76 -10.91
CA SER A 330 -5.50 -18.06 -11.12
C SER A 330 -5.98 -18.68 -9.80
N LEU A 331 -6.88 -19.67 -9.89
CA LEU A 331 -7.34 -20.40 -8.70
C LEU A 331 -6.18 -21.06 -7.95
N GLU A 332 -5.23 -21.65 -8.67
CA GLU A 332 -4.04 -22.28 -8.10
C GLU A 332 -3.17 -21.27 -7.33
N GLU A 333 -2.98 -20.07 -7.88
CA GLU A 333 -2.26 -18.98 -7.20
C GLU A 333 -3.02 -18.51 -5.95
N ILE A 334 -4.35 -18.41 -6.00
CA ILE A 334 -5.18 -18.08 -4.83
C ILE A 334 -5.03 -19.15 -3.74
N GLU A 335 -5.16 -20.44 -4.09
CA GLU A 335 -4.95 -21.55 -3.16
C GLU A 335 -3.55 -21.51 -2.53
N GLY A 336 -2.53 -21.23 -3.34
CA GLY A 336 -1.15 -21.07 -2.91
C GLY A 336 -0.95 -19.89 -1.95
N ILE A 337 -1.62 -18.75 -2.19
CA ILE A 337 -1.62 -17.58 -1.30
C ILE A 337 -2.27 -17.93 0.04
N LEU A 338 -3.38 -18.65 0.02
CA LEU A 338 -4.13 -19.02 1.23
C LEU A 338 -3.45 -20.12 2.05
N GLY A 339 -2.50 -20.85 1.47
CA GLY A 339 -1.69 -21.87 2.17
C GLY A 339 -2.31 -23.26 2.10
N TYR A 340 -3.05 -23.57 1.03
CA TYR A 340 -3.67 -24.88 0.83
C TYR A 340 -2.64 -26.02 0.84
N ASP A 341 -1.44 -25.79 0.31
CA ASP A 341 -0.38 -26.81 0.29
C ASP A 341 0.04 -27.22 1.70
N THR A 342 0.31 -26.24 2.57
CA THR A 342 0.65 -26.48 3.98
C THR A 342 -0.48 -27.16 4.73
N TYR A 343 -1.72 -26.72 4.49
CA TYR A 343 -2.91 -27.35 5.07
C TYR A 343 -3.03 -28.82 4.66
N ARG A 344 -2.91 -29.12 3.36
CA ARG A 344 -3.00 -30.50 2.82
C ARG A 344 -1.87 -31.38 3.35
N GLU A 345 -0.67 -30.85 3.54
CA GLU A 345 0.44 -31.57 4.17
C GLU A 345 0.18 -31.86 5.65
N GLU A 346 -0.41 -30.90 6.38
CA GLU A 346 -0.79 -31.08 7.76
C GLU A 346 -1.93 -32.08 7.93
N GLU A 347 -2.95 -32.02 7.07
CA GLU A 347 -4.06 -32.96 7.04
C GLU A 347 -3.58 -34.40 6.88
N LYS A 348 -2.60 -34.65 6.00
CA LYS A 348 -1.99 -35.98 5.81
C LYS A 348 -1.40 -36.55 7.10
N ARG A 349 -0.91 -35.71 8.03
CA ARG A 349 -0.37 -36.17 9.33
C ARG A 349 -1.44 -36.73 10.26
N TYR A 350 -2.68 -36.29 10.09
CA TYR A 350 -3.83 -36.72 10.89
C TYR A 350 -4.77 -37.64 10.12
N ALA A 351 -4.43 -37.97 8.87
CA ALA A 351 -5.16 -38.94 8.09
C ALA A 351 -5.09 -40.31 8.77
N ILE A 352 -6.26 -40.85 9.14
CA ILE A 352 -6.35 -42.17 9.75
C ILE A 352 -6.06 -43.20 8.65
N SER A 353 -4.98 -43.97 8.79
CA SER A 353 -4.78 -45.15 7.97
C SER A 353 -5.87 -46.16 8.32
N SER A 354 -6.83 -46.36 7.43
CA SER A 354 -7.79 -47.46 7.55
C SER A 354 -7.09 -48.78 7.27
N SER A 355 -6.31 -49.28 8.25
CA SER A 355 -5.76 -50.63 8.19
C SER A 355 -6.75 -51.62 8.81
N SER A 356 -7.45 -52.32 7.91
CA SER A 356 -8.13 -53.62 8.10
C SER A 356 -9.48 -53.59 8.84
N ASN A 357 -10.61 -53.71 8.13
CA ASN A 357 -11.19 -55.00 7.75
C ASN A 357 -12.53 -54.79 7.01
N ARG A 358 -12.93 -55.81 6.26
CA ARG A 358 -14.13 -55.91 5.41
C ARG A 358 -15.41 -55.32 6.04
N GLY A 359 -16.13 -54.53 5.24
CA GLY A 359 -17.57 -54.36 5.29
C GLY A 359 -18.16 -53.68 6.52
N SER A 360 -18.20 -52.36 6.53
CA SER A 360 -19.42 -51.64 6.90
C SER A 360 -19.32 -50.19 6.47
N SER A 361 -20.27 -49.78 5.63
CA SER A 361 -20.50 -48.43 5.18
C SER A 361 -20.97 -47.55 6.35
N SER A 362 -20.17 -46.56 6.72
CA SER A 362 -20.62 -45.40 7.49
C SER A 362 -20.48 -44.16 6.62
N SER A 363 -21.63 -43.64 6.19
CA SER A 363 -21.80 -42.49 5.31
C SER A 363 -21.40 -41.18 6.00
N SER A 364 -20.33 -40.51 5.54
CA SER A 364 -20.22 -39.07 5.73
C SER A 364 -21.10 -38.38 4.68
N VAL A 365 -22.20 -37.82 5.16
CA VAL A 365 -23.13 -36.97 4.39
C VAL A 365 -22.36 -35.71 3.99
N TYR A 366 -22.10 -35.55 2.70
CA TYR A 366 -21.97 -34.31 1.89
C TYR A 366 -21.10 -34.64 0.67
N GLY A 367 -21.66 -35.45 -0.22
CA GLY A 367 -21.07 -35.79 -1.51
C GLY A 367 -22.18 -35.90 -2.55
N ASN A 368 -22.32 -34.84 -3.34
CA ASN A 368 -23.02 -34.71 -4.63
C ASN A 368 -23.91 -35.88 -5.08
N GLN A 369 -25.23 -35.63 -5.11
CA GLN A 369 -26.17 -36.41 -5.91
C GLN A 369 -25.79 -36.31 -7.40
N ARG A 370 -25.15 -37.34 -7.93
CA ARG A 370 -25.30 -37.72 -9.34
C ARG A 370 -26.33 -38.83 -9.40
N VAL A 371 -27.53 -38.48 -9.85
CA VAL A 371 -28.54 -39.45 -10.25
C VAL A 371 -28.15 -39.94 -11.64
N ALA A 372 -27.69 -41.18 -11.73
CA ALA A 372 -27.78 -41.96 -12.96
C ALA A 372 -29.02 -42.84 -12.81
N GLN A 373 -30.04 -42.59 -13.62
CA GLN A 373 -31.13 -43.54 -13.83
C GLN A 373 -31.10 -44.04 -15.27
N ASP A 374 -31.22 -45.35 -15.33
CA ASP A 374 -31.28 -46.26 -16.46
C ASP A 374 -32.45 -45.89 -17.40
N GLU A 375 -32.18 -45.68 -18.70
CA GLU A 375 -33.21 -45.49 -19.71
C GLU A 375 -33.44 -46.77 -20.53
N SER A 376 -34.52 -47.47 -20.21
CA SER A 376 -35.20 -48.36 -21.16
C SER A 376 -36.26 -47.58 -21.94
N LYS A 377 -36.10 -47.59 -23.27
CA LYS A 377 -36.89 -46.93 -24.32
C LYS A 377 -38.42 -46.97 -24.14
N GLN A 378 -39.07 -45.81 -24.37
CA GLN A 378 -40.30 -45.73 -25.16
C GLN A 378 -40.49 -44.32 -25.75
N ARG A 379 -40.65 -44.26 -27.08
CA ARG A 379 -40.91 -43.05 -27.88
C ARG A 379 -42.32 -42.52 -27.59
N VAL A 380 -42.41 -41.24 -27.26
CA VAL A 380 -43.58 -40.38 -27.49
C VAL A 380 -43.02 -39.03 -27.99
N GLU A 381 -43.48 -38.61 -29.16
CA GLU A 381 -43.13 -37.33 -29.79
C GLU A 381 -43.95 -36.21 -29.14
N ASP A 382 -43.29 -35.12 -28.73
CA ASP A 382 -43.92 -33.84 -28.34
C ASP A 382 -42.91 -32.68 -28.54
N PRO A 383 -43.38 -31.42 -28.64
CA PRO A 383 -43.08 -30.53 -29.75
C PRO A 383 -41.75 -29.77 -29.66
N VAL A 384 -41.21 -29.44 -30.82
CA VAL A 384 -40.09 -28.50 -30.97
C VAL A 384 -40.57 -27.10 -30.58
N VAL A 385 -40.12 -26.61 -29.42
CA VAL A 385 -40.17 -25.18 -29.11
C VAL A 385 -38.89 -24.56 -29.68
N GLU A 386 -39.02 -23.95 -30.86
CA GLU A 386 -38.00 -23.05 -31.41
C GLU A 386 -37.86 -21.85 -30.47
N VAL A 387 -36.73 -21.77 -29.77
CA VAL A 387 -36.31 -20.52 -29.14
C VAL A 387 -35.87 -19.59 -30.26
N MET A 388 -36.76 -18.66 -30.63
CA MET A 388 -36.44 -17.53 -31.49
C MET A 388 -35.30 -16.73 -30.84
N VAL A 389 -34.09 -16.94 -31.35
CA VAL A 389 -33.01 -15.96 -31.22
C VAL A 389 -33.48 -14.72 -31.97
N PRO A 390 -33.50 -13.52 -31.37
CA PRO A 390 -33.85 -12.32 -32.12
C PRO A 390 -32.90 -12.20 -33.31
N GLU A 391 -33.46 -12.20 -34.51
CA GLU A 391 -32.73 -11.94 -35.74
C GLU A 391 -31.92 -10.67 -35.58
N VAL A 392 -30.59 -10.85 -35.57
CA VAL A 392 -29.66 -9.77 -35.83
C VAL A 392 -29.94 -9.33 -37.25
N VAL A 393 -30.68 -8.23 -37.39
CA VAL A 393 -30.79 -7.52 -38.65
C VAL A 393 -29.38 -7.17 -39.07
N SER A 394 -28.92 -7.88 -40.10
CA SER A 394 -27.68 -7.63 -40.80
C SER A 394 -27.77 -6.27 -41.49
N ASN A 395 -27.38 -5.22 -40.77
CA ASN A 395 -26.77 -4.07 -41.41
C ASN A 395 -25.27 -4.23 -41.30
N GLU A 396 -24.66 -4.56 -42.43
CA GLU A 396 -23.21 -4.55 -42.62
C GLU A 396 -22.66 -3.18 -42.22
N SER A 397 -22.07 -3.12 -41.03
CA SER A 397 -20.94 -2.26 -40.75
C SER A 397 -19.90 -3.14 -40.08
N ARG A 398 -18.87 -3.52 -40.85
CA ARG A 398 -17.65 -4.15 -40.30
C ARG A 398 -17.17 -3.24 -39.18
N ASN A 399 -17.29 -3.69 -37.94
CA ASN A 399 -16.79 -2.95 -36.79
C ASN A 399 -15.34 -3.43 -36.55
N PRO A 400 -14.30 -2.67 -36.95
CA PRO A 400 -12.89 -3.11 -36.88
C PRO A 400 -12.41 -3.33 -35.44
N PHE A 401 -13.18 -2.85 -34.47
CA PHE A 401 -12.88 -2.79 -33.04
C PHE A 401 -13.03 -4.11 -32.27
N SER A 402 -13.16 -5.29 -32.88
CA SER A 402 -13.16 -6.56 -32.11
C SER A 402 -11.78 -7.18 -31.97
N ARG A 403 -10.86 -6.92 -32.93
CA ARG A 403 -9.52 -7.53 -32.97
C ARG A 403 -8.44 -6.68 -32.33
N ILE A 404 -8.56 -5.35 -32.42
CA ILE A 404 -7.54 -4.38 -31.96
C ILE A 404 -7.30 -4.44 -30.45
N TRP A 405 -8.32 -4.73 -29.63
CA TRP A 405 -8.20 -4.75 -28.16
C TRP A 405 -7.45 -5.96 -27.60
N SER A 406 -7.12 -6.94 -28.43
CA SER A 406 -6.25 -8.08 -28.06
C SER A 406 -4.76 -7.78 -28.21
N ARG A 407 -4.40 -6.62 -28.78
CA ARG A 407 -3.02 -6.22 -29.09
C ARG A 407 -2.44 -5.27 -28.03
N SER A 408 -1.13 -5.22 -27.96
CA SER A 408 -0.40 -4.36 -27.01
C SER A 408 0.38 -3.28 -27.75
N LEU A 409 0.41 -2.07 -27.19
CA LEU A 409 1.30 -1.01 -27.63
C LEU A 409 2.60 -1.10 -26.85
N ARG A 410 3.71 -1.26 -27.54
CA ARG A 410 5.04 -1.13 -26.95
C ARG A 410 5.58 0.26 -27.23
N ILE A 411 5.90 1.01 -26.19
CA ILE A 411 6.47 2.36 -26.29
C ILE A 411 7.91 2.32 -25.83
N LYS A 412 8.82 2.72 -26.72
CA LYS A 412 10.25 2.87 -26.46
C LYS A 412 10.67 4.33 -26.50
N ILE A 413 11.45 4.75 -25.52
CA ILE A 413 12.10 6.06 -25.49
C ILE A 413 13.61 5.83 -25.38
N ILE A 414 14.35 6.33 -26.37
CA ILE A 414 15.81 6.28 -26.41
C ILE A 414 16.32 7.70 -26.21
N GLY A 415 17.12 7.91 -25.17
CA GLY A 415 17.74 9.17 -24.87
C GLY A 415 18.66 9.66 -25.99
N ARG A 416 18.87 10.98 -26.07
CA ARG A 416 19.86 11.57 -27.00
C ARG A 416 21.30 11.02 -26.87
N ASP A 417 21.60 10.43 -25.72
CA ASP A 417 22.85 9.75 -25.38
C ASP A 417 22.90 8.29 -25.87
N GLY A 418 21.83 7.80 -26.49
CA GLY A 418 21.71 6.45 -27.05
C GLY A 418 21.23 5.41 -26.03
N PHE A 419 20.98 5.78 -24.78
CA PHE A 419 20.49 4.85 -23.75
C PHE A 419 18.97 4.74 -23.75
N GLU A 420 18.45 3.53 -23.55
CA GLU A 420 17.01 3.29 -23.43
C GLU A 420 16.50 3.84 -22.10
N LYS A 421 15.63 4.85 -22.15
CA LYS A 421 15.02 5.49 -20.98
C LYS A 421 13.71 4.81 -20.56
N LEU A 422 12.99 4.22 -21.51
CA LEU A 422 11.69 3.59 -21.28
C LEU A 422 11.43 2.50 -22.33
N ASP A 423 10.94 1.33 -21.90
CA ASP A 423 10.40 0.27 -22.76
C ASP A 423 9.23 -0.38 -22.03
N VAL A 424 8.01 0.00 -22.42
CA VAL A 424 6.77 -0.37 -21.72
C VAL A 424 5.76 -0.93 -22.69
N ARG A 425 5.06 -2.00 -22.27
CA ARG A 425 3.90 -2.54 -23.00
C ARG A 425 2.61 -2.13 -22.30
N ILE A 426 1.71 -1.54 -23.07
CA ILE A 426 0.41 -1.03 -22.61
C ILE A 426 -0.68 -1.74 -23.41
N PRO A 427 -1.68 -2.36 -22.77
CA PRO A 427 -2.83 -2.89 -23.49
C PRO A 427 -3.53 -1.80 -24.30
N ALA A 428 -3.99 -2.11 -25.52
CA ALA A 428 -4.79 -1.20 -26.35
C ALA A 428 -6.01 -0.61 -25.60
N GLY A 429 -6.49 -1.32 -24.56
CA GLY A 429 -7.49 -0.91 -23.58
C GLY A 429 -7.24 0.42 -22.84
N PHE A 430 -5.98 0.84 -22.75
CA PHE A 430 -5.52 1.81 -21.75
C PHE A 430 -4.98 3.12 -22.38
N LEU A 431 -5.49 3.49 -23.56
CA LEU A 431 -5.01 4.64 -24.33
C LEU A 431 -5.17 6.00 -23.62
N GLU A 432 -6.22 6.16 -22.81
CA GLU A 432 -6.51 7.44 -22.13
C GLU A 432 -5.45 7.82 -21.08
N GLY A 433 -4.67 6.86 -20.58
CA GLY A 433 -3.60 7.10 -19.59
C GLY A 433 -2.20 7.28 -20.19
N VAL A 434 -2.01 7.05 -21.50
CA VAL A 434 -0.69 7.02 -22.14
C VAL A 434 0.02 8.38 -22.10
N THR A 435 -0.73 9.48 -22.14
CA THR A 435 -0.19 10.85 -22.06
C THR A 435 0.39 11.19 -20.68
N ASN A 436 -0.04 10.50 -19.62
CA ASN A 436 0.57 10.63 -18.28
C ASN A 436 1.91 9.88 -18.19
N ILE A 437 2.10 8.86 -19.03
CA ILE A 437 3.33 8.05 -19.08
C ILE A 437 4.34 8.69 -20.03
N VAL A 438 3.88 9.18 -21.19
CA VAL A 438 4.70 9.84 -22.20
C VAL A 438 4.00 11.13 -22.66
N PRO A 439 4.29 12.28 -22.02
CA PRO A 439 3.67 13.56 -22.35
C PRO A 439 3.86 13.98 -23.81
N ALA A 440 4.96 13.55 -24.44
CA ALA A 440 5.26 13.82 -25.85
C ALA A 440 4.28 13.17 -26.84
N LEU A 441 3.43 12.23 -26.40
CA LEU A 441 2.33 11.68 -27.19
C LEU A 441 1.04 12.50 -27.06
N GLY A 442 1.07 13.62 -26.31
CA GLY A 442 -0.04 14.56 -26.20
C GLY A 442 -0.46 15.13 -27.56
N GLY A 443 -1.72 14.93 -27.94
CA GLY A 443 -2.27 15.37 -29.22
C GLY A 443 -2.14 14.36 -30.36
N VAL A 444 -1.49 13.21 -30.14
CA VAL A 444 -1.42 12.13 -31.13
C VAL A 444 -2.67 11.25 -31.02
N ASN A 445 -3.41 11.11 -32.13
CA ASN A 445 -4.58 10.23 -32.18
C ASN A 445 -4.16 8.76 -32.36
N LEU A 446 -3.62 8.18 -31.29
CA LEU A 446 -3.16 6.78 -31.28
C LEU A 446 -4.29 5.79 -31.65
N LYS A 447 -5.54 6.12 -31.31
CA LYS A 447 -6.71 5.32 -31.66
C LYS A 447 -6.86 5.19 -33.18
N GLN A 448 -6.78 6.30 -33.90
CA GLN A 448 -6.87 6.29 -35.36
C GLN A 448 -5.70 5.53 -36.02
N LEU A 449 -4.47 5.70 -35.51
CA LEU A 449 -3.31 4.96 -36.03
C LEU A 449 -3.42 3.45 -35.82
N MET A 450 -4.09 3.02 -34.75
CA MET A 450 -4.37 1.61 -34.50
C MET A 450 -5.50 1.08 -35.38
N ASP A 451 -6.52 1.90 -35.65
CA ASP A 451 -7.61 1.57 -36.57
C ASP A 451 -7.08 1.37 -38.00
N ASP A 452 -6.18 2.23 -38.45
CA ASP A 452 -5.53 2.12 -39.76
C ASP A 452 -4.60 0.89 -39.87
N ALA A 453 -4.17 0.33 -38.74
CA ALA A 453 -3.29 -0.85 -38.64
C ALA A 453 -4.04 -2.13 -38.23
N ALA A 454 -5.36 -2.10 -38.14
CA ALA A 454 -6.18 -3.16 -37.54
C ALA A 454 -6.13 -4.49 -38.32
N ASP A 455 -5.99 -4.42 -39.64
CA ASP A 455 -6.01 -5.58 -40.54
C ASP A 455 -4.61 -6.13 -40.86
N GLU A 456 -3.54 -5.50 -40.35
CA GLU A 456 -2.16 -5.94 -40.59
C GLU A 456 -1.73 -7.04 -39.62
N VAL A 457 -1.24 -8.15 -40.18
CA VAL A 457 -0.79 -9.34 -39.43
C VAL A 457 0.68 -9.17 -39.02
N GLY A 458 0.95 -9.08 -37.72
CA GLY A 458 2.30 -8.95 -37.14
C GLY A 458 2.57 -7.58 -36.50
N GLY A 459 3.72 -7.44 -35.85
CA GLY A 459 4.09 -6.21 -35.14
C GLY A 459 4.38 -5.05 -36.11
N LYS A 460 3.74 -3.88 -35.91
CA LYS A 460 3.89 -2.69 -36.76
C LYS A 460 4.44 -1.51 -35.97
N LEU A 461 5.41 -0.78 -36.53
CA LEU A 461 5.83 0.52 -36.01
C LEU A 461 4.78 1.57 -36.40
N LEU A 462 4.07 2.12 -35.43
CA LEU A 462 3.05 3.15 -35.63
C LEU A 462 3.66 4.56 -35.68
N LEU A 463 4.68 4.83 -34.86
CA LEU A 463 5.32 6.14 -34.75
C LEU A 463 6.82 5.99 -34.51
N ASP A 464 7.61 6.84 -35.16
CA ASP A 464 9.04 7.03 -34.91
C ASP A 464 9.37 8.51 -35.10
N PHE A 465 9.60 9.24 -34.00
CA PHE A 465 9.92 10.67 -34.04
C PHE A 465 10.84 11.06 -32.89
N LYS A 466 11.36 12.30 -32.95
CA LYS A 466 12.12 12.90 -31.85
C LYS A 466 11.28 13.96 -31.15
N ASP A 467 11.27 13.94 -29.82
CA ASP A 467 10.60 14.97 -29.05
C ASP A 467 11.40 16.27 -29.00
N THR A 468 10.84 17.29 -28.33
CA THR A 468 11.48 18.60 -28.17
C THR A 468 12.76 18.57 -27.32
N ALA A 469 12.98 17.52 -26.53
CA ALA A 469 14.20 17.28 -25.76
C ALA A 469 15.27 16.53 -26.56
N GLY A 470 14.94 16.03 -27.76
CA GLY A 470 15.82 15.29 -28.64
C GLY A 470 15.85 13.78 -28.38
N ASP A 471 14.96 13.27 -27.53
CA ASP A 471 14.80 11.84 -27.27
C ASP A 471 14.00 11.20 -28.42
N LYS A 472 14.41 9.99 -28.83
CA LYS A 472 13.75 9.23 -29.89
C LYS A 472 12.63 8.39 -29.29
N ILE A 473 11.39 8.60 -29.76
CA ILE A 473 10.19 7.90 -29.31
C ILE A 473 9.71 6.97 -30.43
N GLN A 474 9.54 5.69 -30.11
CA GLN A 474 9.00 4.69 -31.01
C GLN A 474 7.79 4.02 -30.38
N VAL A 475 6.70 3.90 -31.15
CA VAL A 475 5.48 3.20 -30.72
C VAL A 475 5.22 2.05 -31.67
N PHE A 476 5.14 0.84 -31.13
CA PHE A 476 4.86 -0.38 -31.88
C PHE A 476 3.51 -0.94 -31.45
N LEU A 477 2.74 -1.44 -32.42
CA LEU A 477 1.60 -2.29 -32.20
C LEU A 477 2.05 -3.74 -32.32
N GLU A 478 2.12 -4.46 -31.21
CA GLU A 478 2.45 -5.89 -31.13
C GLU A 478 1.15 -6.69 -31.02
#